data_AF-A0A448HFR1-F1
#
_entry.id   AF-A0A448HFR1-F1
#
_cell.length_a   1.000
_cell.length_b   1.000
_cell.length_c   1.000
_cell.angle_alpha   90.00
_cell.angle_beta   90.00
_cell.angle_gamma   90.00
#
_symmetry.space_group_name_H-M   'P 1'
#
loop_
_entity.id
_entity.type
_entity.pdbx_description
1 polymer ?
#
loop_
_entity_poly.entity_id
_entity_poly.type
_entity_poly.pdbx_seq_one_letter_code
_entity_poly.pdbx_strand_id
1 'polypeptide(L)'
;MIDNVHERVIAAPAQALGPLLDGLGRQDDRLWPSDRWDPMVLDRPVAVGADGGHGPIRYVVTEYEPGRRVRFSFHKETGIEGFHELSITSLDPRRCRLRHVLRGRATGSMRLLFGILVEPLHDAVVEDLLDNAEREATGTVSRPGRRALRARLWSLLVEGRQGRRSRR
;
A
#
# COMPACT_ATOMS: atom_id res chain seq x y z
N MET A 1 19.22 -1.29 -5.55
CA MET A 1 17.99 -1.17 -6.36
C MET A 1 16.88 -1.81 -5.55
N ILE A 2 15.69 -1.23 -5.54
CA ILE A 2 14.53 -1.77 -4.83
C ILE A 2 13.71 -2.57 -5.84
N ASP A 3 13.43 -3.83 -5.52
CA ASP A 3 12.44 -4.67 -6.18
C ASP A 3 11.72 -5.48 -5.10
N ASN A 4 10.52 -5.03 -4.74
CA ASN A 4 9.72 -5.60 -3.67
C ASN A 4 8.33 -5.91 -4.25
N VAL A 5 7.96 -7.18 -4.29
CA VAL A 5 6.75 -7.67 -4.95
C VAL A 5 6.00 -8.57 -4.00
N HIS A 6 4.73 -8.26 -3.79
CA HIS A 6 3.80 -9.10 -3.05
C HIS A 6 2.63 -9.43 -3.95
N GLU A 7 2.17 -10.69 -3.90
CA GLU A 7 0.99 -11.09 -4.65
C GLU A 7 0.16 -12.10 -3.88
N ARG A 8 -1.14 -12.08 -4.15
CA ARG A 8 -2.07 -13.04 -3.60
C ARG A 8 -3.09 -13.45 -4.65
N VAL A 9 -3.32 -14.75 -4.73
CA VAL A 9 -4.46 -15.31 -5.46
C VAL A 9 -5.65 -15.32 -4.52
N ILE A 10 -6.74 -14.68 -4.93
CA ILE A 10 -7.97 -14.54 -4.14
C ILE A 10 -9.07 -15.35 -4.83
N ALA A 11 -9.84 -16.10 -4.02
CA ALA A 11 -10.95 -16.94 -4.49
C ALA A 11 -12.21 -16.12 -4.79
N ALA A 12 -12.06 -15.08 -5.62
CA ALA A 12 -13.12 -14.22 -6.11
C ALA A 12 -12.84 -13.78 -7.55
N PRO A 13 -13.88 -13.42 -8.34
CA PRO A 13 -13.69 -12.78 -9.63
C PRO A 13 -13.01 -11.40 -9.47
N ALA A 14 -12.25 -10.98 -10.47
CA ALA A 14 -11.54 -9.69 -10.45
C ALA A 14 -12.46 -8.48 -10.20
N GLN A 15 -13.71 -8.57 -10.67
CA GLN A 15 -14.74 -7.55 -10.50
C GLN A 15 -15.11 -7.29 -9.03
N ALA A 16 -14.88 -8.26 -8.14
CA ALA A 16 -15.10 -8.07 -6.71
C ALA A 16 -14.07 -7.11 -6.09
N LEU A 17 -12.86 -7.03 -6.66
CA LEU A 17 -11.78 -6.18 -6.14
C LEU A 17 -11.71 -4.82 -6.81
N GLY A 18 -12.22 -4.68 -8.04
CA GLY A 18 -12.14 -3.42 -8.80
C GLY A 18 -12.63 -2.20 -8.01
N PRO A 19 -13.83 -2.23 -7.43
CA PRO A 19 -14.33 -1.11 -6.61
C PRO A 19 -13.46 -0.79 -5.39
N LEU A 20 -12.78 -1.79 -4.81
CA LEU A 20 -11.86 -1.56 -3.69
C LEU A 20 -10.61 -0.79 -4.14
N LEU A 21 -10.11 -1.09 -5.34
CA LEU A 21 -8.97 -0.39 -5.93
C LEU A 21 -9.33 1.07 -6.26
N ASP A 22 -10.52 1.29 -6.82
CA ASP A 22 -10.99 2.61 -7.24
C ASP A 22 -11.30 3.53 -6.04
N GLY A 23 -11.59 2.93 -4.87
CA GLY A 23 -11.82 3.60 -3.60
C GLY A 23 -10.56 3.94 -2.80
N LEU A 24 -9.36 3.65 -3.31
CA LEU A 24 -8.11 3.91 -2.59
C LEU A 24 -7.94 5.40 -2.24
N GLY A 25 -7.49 5.64 -1.01
CA GLY A 25 -7.21 6.98 -0.49
C GLY A 25 -8.44 7.84 -0.22
N ARG A 26 -9.64 7.23 -0.19
CA ARG A 26 -10.90 7.88 0.15
C ARG A 26 -11.27 7.61 1.61
N GLN A 27 -12.30 8.30 2.11
CA GLN A 27 -12.73 8.19 3.51
C GLN A 27 -13.22 6.78 3.86
N ASP A 28 -13.82 6.09 2.89
CA ASP A 28 -14.35 4.73 2.97
C ASP A 28 -13.40 3.70 2.32
N ASP A 29 -12.10 4.01 2.24
CA ASP A 29 -11.10 3.07 1.73
C ASP A 29 -11.07 1.78 2.57
N ARG A 30 -11.61 0.72 1.99
CA ARG A 30 -11.67 -0.63 2.56
C ARG A 30 -10.47 -1.49 2.19
N LEU A 31 -9.67 -1.06 1.21
CA LEU A 31 -8.50 -1.79 0.77
C LEU A 31 -7.31 -1.45 1.66
N TRP A 32 -7.07 -0.16 1.93
CA TRP A 32 -6.00 0.28 2.81
C TRP A 32 -6.30 -0.07 4.28
N PRO A 33 -5.35 -0.63 5.04
CA PRO A 33 -5.54 -1.03 6.44
C PRO A 33 -5.45 0.15 7.42
N SER A 34 -6.32 1.15 7.26
CA SER A 34 -6.36 2.40 8.06
C SER A 34 -6.60 2.18 9.57
N ASP A 35 -7.07 1.00 9.98
CA ASP A 35 -7.26 0.65 11.39
C ASP A 35 -5.93 0.34 12.11
N ARG A 36 -4.87 0.06 11.36
CA ARG A 36 -3.55 -0.36 11.88
C ARG A 36 -2.39 0.53 11.42
N TRP A 37 -2.61 1.36 10.42
CA TRP A 37 -1.58 2.16 9.75
C TRP A 37 -2.07 3.59 9.53
N ASP A 38 -1.13 4.53 9.38
CA ASP A 38 -1.44 5.88 8.90
C ASP A 38 -2.33 5.78 7.64
N PRO A 39 -3.51 6.43 7.62
CA PRO A 39 -4.41 6.34 6.48
C PRO A 39 -3.72 6.82 5.20
N MET A 40 -3.93 6.07 4.12
CA MET A 40 -3.68 6.59 2.79
C MET A 40 -4.77 7.60 2.45
N VAL A 41 -4.38 8.77 1.96
CA VAL A 41 -5.31 9.83 1.55
C VAL A 41 -4.86 10.38 0.20
N LEU A 42 -5.81 10.51 -0.73
CA LEU A 42 -5.65 11.22 -2.00
C LEU A 42 -6.50 12.48 -2.02
N ASP A 43 -5.99 13.54 -2.64
CA ASP A 43 -6.66 14.84 -2.78
C ASP A 43 -7.96 14.76 -3.60
N ARG A 44 -8.06 13.76 -4.48
CA ARG A 44 -9.21 13.48 -5.36
C ARG A 44 -9.37 11.96 -5.56
N PRO A 45 -10.47 11.49 -6.18
CA PRO A 45 -10.62 10.08 -6.55
C PRO A 45 -9.44 9.56 -7.39
N VAL A 46 -9.21 8.25 -7.35
CA VAL A 46 -8.13 7.63 -8.13
C VAL A 46 -8.31 7.97 -9.61
N ALA A 47 -7.36 8.75 -10.13
CA ALA A 47 -7.26 9.17 -11.51
C ALA A 47 -5.83 9.68 -11.73
N VAL A 48 -5.36 9.70 -12.98
CA VAL A 48 -4.05 10.31 -13.31
C VAL A 48 -3.99 11.74 -12.78
N GLY A 49 -2.92 12.05 -12.05
CA GLY A 49 -2.71 13.34 -11.40
C GLY A 49 -3.33 13.50 -10.01
N ALA A 50 -4.03 12.49 -9.48
CA ALA A 50 -4.41 12.47 -8.07
C ALA A 50 -3.14 12.40 -7.19
N ASP A 51 -3.03 13.29 -6.21
CA ASP A 51 -1.85 13.46 -5.36
C ASP A 51 -2.19 13.08 -3.92
N GLY A 52 -1.22 12.58 -3.16
CA GLY A 52 -1.42 12.22 -1.77
C GLY A 52 -0.33 11.35 -1.18
N GLY A 53 -0.72 10.45 -0.28
CA GLY A 53 0.23 9.57 0.38
C GLY A 53 -0.29 8.94 1.68
N HIS A 54 0.63 8.37 2.45
CA HIS A 54 0.38 7.83 3.78
C HIS A 54 1.58 8.13 4.68
N GLY A 55 1.34 8.52 5.94
CA GLY A 55 2.39 8.95 6.86
C GLY A 55 3.32 10.00 6.22
N PRO A 56 4.66 9.80 6.23
CA PRO A 56 5.62 10.70 5.56
C PRO A 56 5.80 10.43 4.06
N ILE A 57 5.22 9.36 3.53
CA ILE A 57 5.39 8.95 2.13
C ILE A 57 4.41 9.73 1.26
N ARG A 58 4.91 10.29 0.16
CA ARG A 58 4.11 11.09 -0.79
C ARG A 58 4.30 10.58 -2.21
N TYR A 59 3.22 10.53 -2.97
CA TYR A 59 3.21 10.10 -4.37
C TYR A 59 2.02 10.67 -5.15
N VAL A 60 2.13 10.62 -6.47
CA VAL A 60 1.09 11.01 -7.43
C VAL A 60 0.73 9.84 -8.34
N VAL A 61 -0.54 9.67 -8.65
CA VAL A 61 -1.01 8.68 -9.63
C VAL A 61 -0.53 9.07 -11.03
N THR A 62 0.26 8.20 -11.65
CA THR A 62 0.81 8.42 -13.01
C THR A 62 0.16 7.55 -14.07
N GLU A 63 -0.38 6.38 -13.69
CA GLU A 63 -1.15 5.53 -14.60
C GLU A 63 -2.35 4.94 -13.85
N TYR A 64 -3.48 4.83 -14.55
CA TYR A 64 -4.71 4.29 -13.97
C TYR A 64 -5.58 3.61 -15.03
N GLU A 65 -5.99 2.39 -14.73
CA GLU A 65 -7.01 1.61 -15.43
C GLU A 65 -8.10 1.25 -14.41
N PRO A 66 -9.31 1.82 -14.52
CA PRO A 66 -10.39 1.60 -13.56
C PRO A 66 -10.65 0.13 -13.26
N GLY A 67 -10.72 -0.20 -11.97
CA GLY A 67 -10.94 -1.53 -11.43
C GLY A 67 -9.83 -2.55 -11.71
N ARG A 68 -8.71 -2.15 -12.31
CA ARG A 68 -7.66 -3.08 -12.78
C ARG A 68 -6.27 -2.71 -12.31
N ARG A 69 -5.87 -1.44 -12.40
CA ARG A 69 -4.49 -1.06 -12.14
C ARG A 69 -4.36 0.40 -11.76
N VAL A 70 -3.51 0.68 -10.77
CA VAL A 70 -3.08 2.03 -10.43
C VAL A 70 -1.59 2.02 -10.14
N ARG A 71 -0.85 2.98 -10.73
CA ARG A 71 0.57 3.22 -10.47
C ARG A 71 0.72 4.60 -9.87
N PHE A 72 1.45 4.68 -8.77
CA PHE A 72 1.85 5.95 -8.19
C PHE A 72 3.36 6.11 -8.25
N SER A 73 3.82 7.27 -8.69
CA SER A 73 5.22 7.65 -8.67
C SER A 73 5.52 8.45 -7.41
N PHE A 74 6.61 8.10 -6.73
CA PHE A 74 7.01 8.81 -5.52
C PHE A 74 7.42 10.24 -5.82
N HIS A 75 7.02 11.16 -4.94
CA HIS A 75 7.61 12.49 -4.88
C HIS A 75 9.10 12.39 -4.51
N LYS A 76 9.92 13.30 -5.03
CA LYS A 76 11.38 13.25 -4.86
C LYS A 76 11.79 13.31 -3.38
N GLU A 77 11.04 14.06 -2.59
CA GLU A 77 11.22 14.28 -1.16
C GLU A 77 11.09 12.99 -0.35
N THR A 78 10.37 11.99 -0.87
CA THR A 78 10.29 10.64 -0.28
C THR A 78 11.65 9.95 -0.25
N GLY A 79 12.61 10.37 -1.08
CA GLY A 79 13.92 9.72 -1.17
C GLY A 79 13.89 8.39 -1.92
N ILE A 80 12.83 8.11 -2.68
CA ILE A 80 12.72 6.96 -3.59
C ILE A 80 12.42 7.49 -4.98
N GLU A 81 13.29 7.20 -5.94
CA GLU A 81 13.00 7.42 -7.35
C GLU A 81 12.42 6.14 -7.93
N GLY A 82 11.11 6.11 -8.16
CA GLY A 82 10.43 4.90 -8.60
C GLY A 82 8.92 5.00 -8.46
N PHE A 83 8.28 3.83 -8.35
CA PHE A 83 6.84 3.73 -8.22
C PHE A 83 6.44 2.59 -7.29
N HIS A 84 5.21 2.69 -6.80
CA HIS A 84 4.45 1.52 -6.39
C HIS A 84 3.20 1.34 -7.27
N GLU A 85 2.80 0.10 -7.47
CA GLU A 85 1.70 -0.28 -8.36
C GLU A 85 0.87 -1.39 -7.74
N LEU A 86 -0.45 -1.24 -7.82
CA LEU A 86 -1.42 -2.28 -7.53
C LEU A 86 -2.09 -2.70 -8.83
N SER A 87 -2.20 -4.01 -9.04
CA SER A 87 -2.82 -4.59 -10.23
C SER A 87 -3.67 -5.81 -9.90
N ILE A 88 -4.81 -5.92 -10.57
CA ILE A 88 -5.76 -7.03 -10.47
C ILE A 88 -5.81 -7.74 -11.83
N THR A 89 -5.45 -9.01 -11.84
CA THR A 89 -5.49 -9.85 -13.04
C THR A 89 -6.44 -11.00 -12.84
N SER A 90 -7.43 -11.15 -13.73
CA SER A 90 -8.29 -12.35 -13.75
C SER A 90 -7.45 -13.58 -14.09
N LEU A 91 -7.58 -14.65 -13.31
CA LEU A 91 -6.97 -15.95 -13.61
C LEU A 91 -7.99 -16.89 -14.24
N ASP A 92 -9.21 -16.86 -13.73
CA ASP A 92 -10.38 -17.57 -14.22
C ASP A 92 -11.66 -16.90 -13.66
N PRO A 93 -12.88 -17.36 -14.03
CA PRO A 93 -14.12 -16.72 -13.58
C PRO A 93 -14.35 -16.68 -12.06
N ARG A 94 -13.58 -17.43 -11.25
CA ARG A 94 -13.73 -17.50 -9.79
C ARG A 94 -12.48 -17.06 -9.03
N ARG A 95 -11.39 -16.72 -9.72
CA ARG A 95 -10.12 -16.36 -9.09
C ARG A 95 -9.44 -15.20 -9.80
N CYS A 96 -8.85 -14.32 -9.01
CA CYS A 96 -7.98 -13.25 -9.49
C CYS A 96 -6.66 -13.22 -8.70
N ARG A 97 -5.65 -12.55 -9.27
CA ARG A 97 -4.42 -12.18 -8.58
C ARG A 97 -4.45 -10.68 -8.29
N LEU A 98 -4.30 -10.31 -7.01
CA LEU A 98 -3.93 -8.95 -6.62
C LEU A 98 -2.41 -8.92 -6.42
N ARG A 99 -1.74 -7.97 -7.08
CA ARG A 99 -0.29 -7.84 -7.04
C ARG A 99 0.10 -6.41 -6.71
N HIS A 100 0.97 -6.28 -5.72
CA HIS A 100 1.67 -5.06 -5.35
C HIS A 100 3.13 -5.13 -5.85
N VAL A 101 3.60 -4.05 -6.47
CA VAL A 101 4.99 -3.91 -6.92
C VAL A 101 5.52 -2.58 -6.44
N LEU A 102 6.65 -2.59 -5.73
CA LEU A 102 7.48 -1.44 -5.45
C LEU A 102 8.81 -1.61 -6.19
N ARG A 103 9.10 -0.68 -7.11
CA ARG A 103 10.36 -0.66 -7.86
C ARG A 103 10.96 0.71 -7.90
N GLY A 104 12.26 0.79 -7.71
CA GLY A 104 12.96 2.06 -7.79
C GLY A 104 14.36 2.05 -7.22
N ARG A 105 14.84 3.25 -6.91
CA ARG A 105 16.15 3.49 -6.34
C ARG A 105 16.03 4.39 -5.13
N ALA A 106 16.46 3.90 -3.97
CA ALA A 106 16.61 4.74 -2.79
C ALA A 106 17.71 5.79 -3.00
N THR A 107 17.46 7.00 -2.51
CA THR A 107 18.37 8.15 -2.56
C THR A 107 18.55 8.74 -1.16
N GLY A 108 19.58 9.57 -0.96
CA GLY A 108 19.83 10.21 0.33
C GLY A 108 19.89 9.23 1.52
N SER A 109 19.28 9.61 2.65
CA SER A 109 19.18 8.78 3.85
C SER A 109 18.33 7.52 3.65
N MET A 110 17.41 7.53 2.67
CA MET A 110 16.58 6.37 2.36
C MET A 110 17.41 5.16 1.92
N ARG A 111 18.62 5.36 1.39
CA ARG A 111 19.54 4.25 1.04
C ARG A 111 19.87 3.33 2.21
N LEU A 112 19.90 3.87 3.44
CA LEU A 112 20.16 3.11 4.66
C LEU A 112 18.85 2.72 5.34
N LEU A 113 17.92 3.67 5.45
CA LEU A 113 16.65 3.46 6.16
C LEU A 113 15.76 2.42 5.49
N PHE A 114 15.91 2.20 4.17
CA PHE A 114 15.07 1.29 3.42
C PHE A 114 15.07 -0.12 4.03
N GLY A 115 16.21 -0.81 4.02
CA GLY A 115 16.26 -2.21 4.50
C GLY A 115 16.08 -2.37 6.01
N ILE A 116 16.37 -1.32 6.81
CA ILE A 116 16.31 -1.40 8.28
C ILE A 116 14.90 -1.13 8.81
N LEU A 117 14.18 -0.20 8.17
CA LEU A 117 12.92 0.32 8.70
C LEU A 117 11.80 0.31 7.66
N VAL A 118 12.03 0.89 6.49
CA VAL A 118 10.94 1.12 5.53
C VAL A 118 10.46 -0.18 4.91
N GLU A 119 11.35 -1.06 4.46
CA GLU A 119 11.00 -2.33 3.84
C GLU A 119 10.24 -3.26 4.81
N PRO A 120 10.67 -3.48 6.08
CA PRO A 120 9.88 -4.27 7.02
C PRO A 120 8.48 -3.70 7.32
N LEU A 121 8.35 -2.37 7.44
CA LEU A 121 7.05 -1.71 7.65
C LEU A 121 6.18 -1.80 6.40
N HIS A 122 6.78 -1.56 5.23
CA HIS A 122 6.14 -1.64 3.93
C HIS A 122 5.61 -3.05 3.66
N ASP A 123 6.42 -4.09 3.89
CA ASP A 123 5.98 -5.48 3.77
C ASP A 123 4.76 -5.75 4.66
N ALA A 124 4.76 -5.24 5.89
CA ALA A 124 3.66 -5.46 6.83
C ALA A 124 2.36 -4.75 6.40
N VAL A 125 2.43 -3.48 5.96
CA VAL A 125 1.23 -2.76 5.47
C VAL A 125 0.70 -3.37 4.18
N VAL A 126 1.58 -3.85 3.28
CA VAL A 126 1.16 -4.51 2.04
C VAL A 126 0.51 -5.86 2.32
N GLU A 127 1.02 -6.66 3.25
CA GLU A 127 0.35 -7.91 3.64
C GLU A 127 -1.02 -7.65 4.30
N ASP A 128 -1.13 -6.62 5.14
CA ASP A 128 -2.42 -6.23 5.74
C ASP A 128 -3.41 -5.73 4.67
N LEU A 129 -2.94 -5.03 3.63
CA LEU A 129 -3.74 -4.63 2.47
C LEU A 129 -4.23 -5.86 1.68
N LEU A 130 -3.37 -6.86 1.47
CA LEU A 130 -3.76 -8.11 0.81
C LEU A 130 -4.74 -8.92 1.66
N ASP A 131 -4.60 -8.91 2.99
CA ASP A 131 -5.55 -9.50 3.93
C ASP A 131 -6.93 -8.81 3.84
N ASN A 132 -6.97 -7.47 3.76
CA ASN A 132 -8.21 -6.72 3.56
C ASN A 132 -8.87 -7.07 2.22
N ALA A 133 -8.10 -7.13 1.12
CA ALA A 133 -8.63 -7.52 -0.18
C ALA A 133 -9.27 -8.91 -0.16
N GLU A 134 -8.62 -9.89 0.46
CA GLU A 134 -9.15 -11.26 0.59
C GLU A 134 -10.41 -11.30 1.46
N ARG A 135 -10.40 -10.57 2.58
CA ARG A 135 -11.54 -10.46 3.50
C ARG A 135 -12.75 -9.84 2.82
N GLU A 136 -12.55 -8.76 2.09
CA GLU A 136 -13.66 -8.05 1.44
C GLU A 136 -14.25 -8.86 0.29
N ALA A 137 -13.41 -9.62 -0.42
CA ALA A 137 -13.86 -10.42 -1.55
C ALA A 137 -14.47 -11.77 -1.16
N THR A 138 -14.07 -12.35 -0.02
CA THR A 138 -14.43 -13.74 0.37
C THR A 138 -15.07 -13.88 1.75
N GLY A 139 -15.10 -12.81 2.55
CA GLY A 139 -15.54 -12.81 3.95
C GLY A 139 -14.51 -13.36 4.94
N THR A 140 -13.39 -13.93 4.50
CA THR A 140 -12.37 -14.55 5.35
C THR A 140 -10.96 -14.28 4.86
N VAL A 141 -9.95 -14.62 5.66
CA VAL A 141 -8.54 -14.56 5.25
C VAL A 141 -7.93 -15.93 5.49
N SER A 142 -7.55 -16.62 4.42
CA SER A 142 -7.05 -18.00 4.49
C SER A 142 -5.67 -18.07 5.13
N ARG A 143 -4.83 -17.06 4.88
CA ARG A 143 -3.45 -16.98 5.38
C ARG A 143 -3.10 -15.55 5.78
N PRO A 144 -3.43 -15.13 7.02
CA PRO A 144 -3.10 -13.80 7.50
C PRO A 144 -1.59 -13.52 7.43
N GLY A 145 -1.24 -12.28 7.12
CA GLY A 145 0.13 -11.82 7.07
C GLY A 145 0.85 -12.04 8.42
N ARG A 146 1.88 -12.91 8.44
CA ARG A 146 2.62 -13.24 9.68
C ARG A 146 3.53 -12.10 10.19
N ARG A 147 3.70 -11.02 9.42
CA ARG A 147 4.70 -9.96 9.65
C ARG A 147 4.22 -8.81 10.53
N ALA A 148 2.92 -8.75 10.85
CA ALA A 148 2.29 -7.61 11.51
C ALA A 148 2.82 -7.32 12.93
N LEU A 149 3.14 -8.33 13.75
CA LEU A 149 3.36 -8.08 15.19
C LEU A 149 4.66 -7.33 15.52
N ARG A 150 5.78 -7.66 14.88
CA ARG A 150 7.07 -6.98 15.13
C ARG A 150 7.09 -5.60 14.50
N ALA A 151 6.59 -5.46 13.28
CA ALA A 151 6.49 -4.17 12.58
C ALA A 151 5.57 -3.17 13.30
N ARG A 152 4.42 -3.64 13.83
CA ARG A 152 3.47 -2.82 14.61
C ARG A 152 4.05 -2.29 15.93
N LEU A 153 4.93 -3.05 16.58
CA LEU A 153 5.64 -2.55 17.77
C LEU A 153 6.59 -1.41 17.43
N TRP A 154 7.18 -1.40 16.23
CA TRP A 154 8.06 -0.33 15.77
C TRP A 154 7.32 0.93 15.28
N SER A 155 6.16 0.80 14.61
CA SER A 155 5.37 1.97 14.19
C SER A 155 4.92 2.81 15.39
N LEU A 156 4.44 2.15 16.46
CA LEU A 156 4.06 2.80 17.72
C LEU A 156 5.23 3.57 18.38
N LEU A 157 6.46 3.08 18.26
CA LEU A 157 7.66 3.74 18.80
C LEU A 157 8.08 4.98 17.99
N VAL A 158 7.79 5.00 16.68
CA VAL A 158 8.11 6.12 15.79
C VAL A 158 7.07 7.25 15.92
N GLU A 159 5.78 6.92 16.05
CA GLU A 159 4.71 7.88 16.33
C GLU A 159 4.87 8.54 17.71
N GLY A 160 5.25 7.78 18.73
CA GLY A 160 5.51 8.31 20.08
C GLY A 160 6.63 9.36 20.16
N ARG A 161 7.56 9.39 19.18
CA ARG A 161 8.62 10.42 19.09
C ARG A 161 8.17 11.68 18.35
N GLN A 162 7.23 11.59 17.42
CA GLN A 162 6.73 12.74 16.66
C GLN A 162 5.77 13.59 17.50
N GLY A 163 4.89 12.98 18.31
CA GLY A 163 4.00 13.70 19.24
C GLY A 163 4.71 14.48 20.36
N ARG A 164 6.01 14.20 20.60
CA ARG A 164 6.83 14.90 21.59
C ARG A 164 7.64 16.07 21.01
N ARG A 165 7.73 16.18 19.68
CA ARG A 165 8.43 17.27 18.97
C ARG A 165 7.50 18.41 18.57
N SER A 166 6.19 18.18 18.47
CA SER A 166 5.18 19.21 18.18
C SER A 166 4.69 20.00 19.41
N ARG A 167 5.27 19.75 20.59
CA ARG A 167 4.98 20.45 21.85
C ARG A 167 6.17 21.23 22.42
N ARG A 168 7.08 21.72 21.57
CA ARG A 168 8.16 22.63 21.96
C ARG A 168 8.14 23.87 21.10
#